data_AF-A0A945VEH4-F1
#
_entry.id   AF-A0A945VEH4-F1
#
_cell.length_a   1.000
_cell.length_b   1.000
_cell.length_c   1.000
_cell.angle_alpha   90.00
_cell.angle_beta   90.00
_cell.angle_gamma   90.00
#
_symmetry.space_group_name_H-M   'P 1'
#
loop_
_entity.id
_entity.type
_entity.pdbx_description
1 polymer ?
#
loop_
_entity_poly.entity_id
_entity_poly.type
_entity_poly.pdbx_seq_one_letter_code
_entity_poly.pdbx_strand_id
1 'polypeptide(L)'
;YGQGIWPAFWMLGANFSSVGWPTCGEVDIMEMVGGTGKDNRVYSTLHWDNGGHQEYGSSYSLSPGIFADDFHVFSIEWDENKIRSYVDGNPFFVIDITPAFLSEFHQNFFLIMNVAVGGNWPGSPNASTVFPQTMQVDYVRVYQGSK
;
A
#
# COMPACT_ATOMS: atom_id res chain seq x y z
N TYR A 1 -13.72 -12.87 6.10
CA TYR A 1 -13.23 -11.51 5.79
C TYR A 1 -13.86 -11.07 4.46
N GLY A 2 -14.22 -9.79 4.34
CA GLY A 2 -15.40 -9.36 3.57
C GLY A 2 -15.11 -9.15 2.08
N GLN A 3 -15.80 -9.87 1.21
CA GLN A 3 -15.82 -9.56 -0.23
C GLN A 3 -16.08 -8.06 -0.43
N GLY A 4 -15.24 -7.39 -1.21
CA GLY A 4 -15.39 -5.96 -1.49
C GLY A 4 -14.89 -5.01 -0.41
N ILE A 5 -14.30 -5.50 0.68
CA ILE A 5 -13.65 -4.66 1.69
C ILE A 5 -12.18 -4.47 1.30
N TRP A 6 -11.72 -3.22 1.28
CA TRP A 6 -10.38 -2.85 0.81
C TRP A 6 -9.74 -1.85 1.78
N PRO A 7 -9.07 -2.32 2.84
CA PRO A 7 -8.24 -1.47 3.68
C PRO A 7 -6.94 -1.13 2.95
N ALA A 8 -6.50 0.11 3.11
CA ALA A 8 -5.26 0.62 2.55
C ALA A 8 -4.53 1.51 3.56
N PHE A 9 -3.21 1.35 3.60
CA PHE A 9 -2.24 2.24 4.24
C PHE A 9 -1.20 2.64 3.18
N TRP A 10 -1.19 3.90 2.82
CA TRP A 10 -0.50 4.37 1.62
C TRP A 10 -0.06 5.82 1.76
N MET A 11 0.61 6.32 0.73
CA MET A 11 1.20 7.65 0.70
C MET A 11 0.98 8.30 -0.66
N LEU A 12 0.80 9.62 -0.68
CA LEU A 12 0.65 10.40 -1.91
C LEU A 12 1.61 11.60 -1.90
N GLY A 13 2.15 11.95 -3.06
CA GLY A 13 3.00 13.12 -3.21
C GLY A 13 2.31 14.40 -2.75
N ALA A 14 2.97 15.18 -1.90
CA ALA A 14 2.44 16.41 -1.31
C ALA A 14 2.20 17.52 -2.36
N ASN A 15 2.77 17.38 -3.56
CA ASN A 15 2.52 18.24 -4.71
C ASN A 15 1.26 17.83 -5.52
N PHE A 16 0.48 16.84 -5.06
CA PHE A 16 -0.73 16.34 -5.75
C PHE A 16 -1.67 17.45 -6.23
N SER A 17 -1.93 18.47 -5.41
CA SER A 17 -2.81 19.58 -5.79
C SER A 17 -2.29 20.43 -6.96
N SER A 18 -0.99 20.34 -7.26
CA SER A 18 -0.32 21.11 -8.31
C SER A 18 -0.09 20.31 -9.59
N VAL A 19 0.26 19.03 -9.48
CA VAL A 19 0.64 18.20 -10.64
C VAL A 19 -0.37 17.10 -10.96
N GLY A 20 -1.27 16.79 -10.02
CA GLY A 20 -2.23 15.69 -10.15
C GLY A 20 -1.59 14.30 -10.05
N TRP A 21 -2.44 13.28 -10.15
CA TRP A 21 -2.02 11.88 -10.22
C TRP A 21 -1.91 11.44 -11.70
N PRO A 22 -0.93 10.59 -12.07
CA PRO A 22 0.05 9.92 -11.21
C PRO A 22 1.38 10.69 -11.03
N THR A 23 1.49 11.90 -11.58
CA THR A 23 2.72 12.73 -11.56
C THR A 23 3.16 13.17 -10.16
N CYS A 24 2.29 13.07 -9.15
CA CYS A 24 2.68 13.29 -7.76
C CYS A 24 3.42 12.10 -7.15
N GLY A 25 3.29 10.91 -7.74
CA GLY A 25 3.71 9.65 -7.15
C GLY A 25 2.77 9.15 -6.04
N GLU A 26 2.71 7.83 -5.92
CA GLU A 26 1.95 7.10 -4.91
C GLU A 26 2.77 5.91 -4.40
N VAL A 27 2.76 5.68 -3.09
CA VAL A 27 3.41 4.52 -2.46
C VAL A 27 2.42 3.81 -1.56
N ASP A 28 1.96 2.65 -1.99
CA ASP A 28 1.12 1.78 -1.17
C ASP A 28 1.99 0.92 -0.26
N ILE A 29 1.94 1.20 1.04
CA ILE A 29 2.67 0.43 2.05
C ILE A 29 1.95 -0.91 2.26
N MET A 30 0.62 -0.87 2.28
CA MET A 30 -0.23 -2.05 2.37
C MET A 30 -1.58 -1.77 1.71
N GLU A 31 -1.94 -2.62 0.75
CA GLU A 31 -3.32 -2.81 0.32
C GLU A 31 -3.75 -4.26 0.50
N MET A 32 -5.03 -4.47 0.78
CA MET A 32 -5.61 -5.81 0.84
C MET A 32 -6.93 -5.84 0.09
N VAL A 33 -7.20 -6.94 -0.62
CA VAL A 33 -8.53 -7.21 -1.17
C VAL A 33 -9.21 -8.27 -0.34
N GLY A 34 -10.34 -7.91 0.26
CA GLY A 34 -11.17 -8.83 0.99
C GLY A 34 -12.00 -9.76 0.09
N GLY A 35 -12.15 -11.03 0.51
CA GLY A 35 -12.89 -12.08 -0.19
C GLY A 35 -12.24 -13.46 -0.10
N THR A 36 -13.04 -14.54 -0.19
CA THR A 36 -12.58 -15.92 -0.01
C THR A 36 -11.27 -16.23 -0.75
N GLY A 37 -10.23 -16.60 0.02
CA GLY A 37 -8.91 -16.97 -0.51
C GLY A 37 -7.97 -15.80 -0.80
N LYS A 38 -8.32 -14.56 -0.43
CA LYS A 38 -7.51 -13.36 -0.70
C LYS A 38 -6.96 -12.68 0.53
N ASP A 39 -7.59 -12.77 1.68
CA ASP A 39 -7.23 -11.93 2.84
C ASP A 39 -6.17 -12.56 3.74
N ASN A 40 -5.46 -13.57 3.21
CA ASN A 40 -4.11 -13.88 3.64
C ASN A 40 -3.05 -13.15 2.80
N ARG A 41 -3.42 -12.26 1.87
CA ARG A 41 -2.52 -11.58 0.95
C ARG A 41 -2.67 -10.06 1.02
N VAL A 42 -1.54 -9.38 1.07
CA VAL A 42 -1.42 -7.93 0.93
C VAL A 42 -0.52 -7.59 -0.25
N TYR A 43 -0.60 -6.33 -0.68
CA TYR A 43 0.11 -5.77 -1.81
C TYR A 43 0.85 -4.50 -1.37
N SER A 44 1.99 -4.25 -2.00
CA SER A 44 2.66 -2.95 -1.98
C SER A 44 2.99 -2.60 -3.42
N THR A 45 2.58 -1.40 -3.81
CA THR A 45 2.61 -0.93 -5.20
C THR A 45 3.09 0.52 -5.20
N LEU A 46 3.87 0.88 -6.21
CA LEU A 46 4.22 2.27 -6.50
C LEU A 46 3.53 2.66 -7.80
N HIS A 47 3.00 3.88 -7.86
CA HIS A 47 2.42 4.46 -9.07
C HIS A 47 3.12 5.78 -9.43
N TRP A 48 3.40 5.99 -10.72
CA TRP A 48 4.08 7.20 -11.22
C TRP A 48 3.69 7.50 -12.67
N ASP A 49 4.17 8.62 -13.22
CA ASP A 49 4.00 8.96 -14.63
C ASP A 49 5.28 8.67 -15.44
N ASN A 50 5.14 7.95 -16.56
CA ASN A 50 6.21 7.86 -17.56
C ASN A 50 5.61 7.82 -18.96
N GLY A 51 5.01 8.94 -19.37
CA GLY A 51 4.20 9.00 -20.59
C GLY A 51 2.80 8.40 -20.41
N GLY A 52 2.27 8.47 -19.18
CA GLY A 52 1.06 7.79 -18.73
C GLY A 52 1.30 7.00 -17.45
N HIS A 53 0.21 6.60 -16.79
CA HIS A 53 0.23 5.82 -15.56
C HIS A 53 1.04 4.53 -15.69
N GLN A 54 2.00 4.38 -14.79
CA GLN A 54 2.76 3.17 -14.58
C GLN A 54 2.57 2.69 -13.15
N GLU A 55 2.72 1.39 -12.96
CA GLU A 55 2.72 0.77 -11.64
C GLU A 55 3.70 -0.38 -11.57
N TYR A 56 4.29 -0.58 -10.39
CA TYR A 56 5.10 -1.75 -10.09
C TYR A 56 4.95 -2.11 -8.62
N GLY A 57 4.70 -3.38 -8.37
CA GLY A 57 4.39 -3.87 -7.04
C GLY A 57 4.63 -5.36 -6.90
N SER A 58 4.48 -5.82 -5.67
CA SER A 58 4.55 -7.24 -5.31
C SER A 58 3.47 -7.55 -4.27
N SER A 59 3.34 -8.83 -3.92
CA SER A 59 2.41 -9.27 -2.89
C SER A 59 3.10 -10.14 -1.86
N TYR A 60 2.61 -10.12 -0.64
CA TYR A 60 3.02 -11.02 0.43
C TYR A 60 1.81 -11.82 0.90
N SER A 61 2.00 -13.13 1.11
CA SER A 61 0.96 -14.00 1.64
C SER A 61 1.39 -14.67 2.94
N LEU A 62 0.51 -14.62 3.93
CA LEU A 62 0.62 -15.44 5.13
C LEU A 62 0.38 -16.92 4.77
N SER A 63 1.15 -17.79 5.42
CA SER A 63 1.02 -19.24 5.32
C SER A 63 1.55 -19.88 6.61
N PRO A 64 0.67 -20.36 7.52
CA PRO A 64 -0.80 -20.30 7.51
C PRO A 64 -1.36 -18.94 7.98
N GLY A 65 -2.70 -18.79 7.97
CA GLY A 65 -3.40 -17.68 8.63
C GLY A 65 -3.88 -16.56 7.69
N ILE A 66 -4.49 -15.54 8.28
CA ILE A 66 -5.08 -14.38 7.59
C ILE A 66 -4.75 -13.08 8.33
N PHE A 67 -4.74 -11.95 7.63
CA PHE A 67 -4.33 -10.66 8.21
C PHE A 67 -5.32 -10.06 9.21
N ALA A 68 -6.54 -10.61 9.29
CA ALA A 68 -7.55 -10.16 10.24
C ALA A 68 -7.47 -10.88 11.60
N ASP A 69 -6.60 -11.88 11.76
CA ASP A 69 -6.50 -12.66 13.00
C ASP A 69 -5.64 -11.98 14.08
N ASP A 70 -4.67 -11.14 13.70
CA ASP A 70 -3.77 -10.44 14.62
C ASP A 70 -3.26 -9.11 14.03
N PHE A 71 -2.60 -8.29 14.84
CA PHE A 71 -1.86 -7.12 14.36
C PHE A 71 -0.59 -7.54 13.63
N HIS A 72 -0.33 -6.89 12.50
CA HIS A 72 0.88 -7.06 11.70
C HIS A 72 1.55 -5.71 11.48
N VAL A 73 2.88 -5.72 11.33
CA VAL A 73 3.66 -4.52 11.03
C VAL A 73 3.89 -4.44 9.53
N PHE A 74 3.20 -3.51 8.88
CA PHE A 74 3.47 -3.10 7.51
C PHE A 74 4.41 -1.91 7.50
N SER A 75 5.53 -2.01 6.80
CA SER A 75 6.53 -0.95 6.79
C SER A 75 7.24 -0.83 5.46
N ILE A 76 7.71 0.37 5.15
CA ILE A 76 8.69 0.62 4.11
C ILE A 76 10.00 1.16 4.70
N GLU A 77 11.10 0.84 4.04
CA GLU A 77 12.36 1.58 4.14
C GLU A 77 12.56 2.32 2.82
N TRP A 78 12.79 3.63 2.91
CA TRP A 78 12.91 4.50 1.75
C TRP A 78 14.16 5.38 1.92
N ASP A 79 15.09 5.25 0.98
CA ASP A 79 16.28 6.10 0.84
C ASP A 79 16.34 6.73 -0.56
N GLU A 80 17.39 7.51 -0.84
CA GLU A 80 17.58 8.18 -2.14
C GLU A 80 17.79 7.22 -3.33
N ASN A 81 17.92 5.92 -3.11
CA ASN A 81 18.19 4.94 -4.16
C ASN A 81 17.05 3.93 -4.33
N LYS A 82 16.31 3.60 -3.27
CA LYS A 82 15.29 2.53 -3.31
C LYS A 82 14.22 2.67 -2.26
N ILE A 83 13.11 1.99 -2.53
CA ILE A 83 12.04 1.69 -1.58
C ILE A 83 11.98 0.16 -1.41
N ARG A 84 11.91 -0.30 -0.15
CA ARG A 84 11.69 -1.71 0.21
C ARG A 84 10.48 -1.84 1.12
N SER A 85 9.62 -2.81 0.84
CA SER A 85 8.42 -3.08 1.64
C SER A 85 8.55 -4.38 2.42
N TYR A 86 7.97 -4.38 3.62
CA TYR A 86 8.07 -5.45 4.58
C TYR A 86 6.71 -5.77 5.22
N VAL A 87 6.51 -7.05 5.55
CA VAL A 87 5.47 -7.53 6.46
C VAL A 87 6.16 -8.22 7.63
N ASP A 88 5.95 -7.72 8.84
CA ASP A 88 6.56 -8.25 10.07
C ASP A 88 8.11 -8.33 9.98
N GLY A 89 8.72 -7.35 9.32
CA GLY A 89 10.16 -7.30 9.08
C GLY A 89 10.67 -8.20 7.95
N ASN A 90 9.79 -8.97 7.29
CA ASN A 90 10.16 -9.80 6.15
C ASN A 90 10.04 -9.00 4.84
N PRO A 91 11.15 -8.77 4.10
CA PRO A 91 11.10 -8.05 2.83
C PRO A 91 10.39 -8.87 1.76
N PHE A 92 9.56 -8.22 0.95
CA PHE A 92 8.85 -8.87 -0.16
C PHE A 92 8.80 -8.07 -1.46
N PHE A 93 9.23 -6.81 -1.39
CA PHE A 93 9.26 -5.90 -2.53
C PHE A 93 10.44 -4.94 -2.42
N VAL A 94 11.08 -4.68 -3.55
CA VAL A 94 12.13 -3.67 -3.69
C VAL A 94 12.04 -3.05 -5.08
N ILE A 95 12.24 -1.73 -5.14
CA ILE A 95 12.36 -1.00 -6.40
C ILE A 95 13.52 -0.01 -6.31
N ASP A 96 14.35 0.04 -7.35
CA ASP A 96 15.37 1.06 -7.56
C ASP A 96 14.69 2.32 -8.12
N ILE A 97 14.85 3.44 -7.41
CA ILE A 97 14.27 4.75 -7.76
C ILE A 97 15.32 5.75 -8.26
N THR A 98 16.55 5.29 -8.56
CA THR A 98 17.57 6.13 -9.19
C THR A 98 17.28 6.52 -10.66
N PRO A 99 16.52 5.76 -11.47
CA PRO A 99 16.16 6.20 -12.81
C PRO A 99 15.38 7.52 -12.81
N ALA A 100 15.73 8.43 -13.72
CA ALA A 100 15.16 9.78 -13.76
C ALA A 100 13.63 9.84 -13.95
N PHE A 101 13.03 8.82 -14.55
CA PHE A 101 11.57 8.72 -14.72
C PHE A 101 10.82 8.33 -13.43
N LEU A 102 11.54 8.14 -12.32
CA LEU A 102 11.00 7.84 -10.98
C LEU A 102 11.22 9.03 -10.02
N SER A 103 11.39 10.24 -10.57
CA SER A 103 11.69 11.46 -9.81
C SER A 103 10.63 11.85 -8.77
N GLU A 104 9.41 11.34 -8.94
CA GLU A 104 8.28 11.48 -8.03
C GLU A 104 8.63 10.94 -6.64
N PHE A 105 9.35 9.82 -6.55
CA PHE A 105 9.79 9.21 -5.29
C PHE A 105 10.99 9.91 -4.64
N HIS A 106 11.26 11.15 -5.05
CA HIS A 106 12.19 12.08 -4.40
C HIS A 106 11.49 13.35 -3.92
N GLN A 107 10.15 13.39 -3.99
CA GLN A 107 9.32 14.47 -3.44
C GLN A 107 8.89 14.17 -1.99
N ASN A 108 8.31 15.17 -1.33
CA ASN A 108 7.66 14.98 -0.03
C ASN A 108 6.32 14.27 -0.21
N PHE A 109 5.99 13.35 0.70
CA PHE A 109 4.73 12.61 0.71
C PHE A 109 3.99 12.78 2.04
N PHE A 110 2.68 12.58 2.02
CA PHE A 110 1.85 12.49 3.23
C PHE A 110 1.16 11.11 3.31
N LEU A 111 0.83 10.68 4.54
CA LEU A 111 0.21 9.39 4.80
C LEU A 111 -1.31 9.43 4.63
N ILE A 112 -1.88 8.34 4.13
CA ILE A 112 -3.32 8.11 3.98
C ILE A 112 -3.66 6.72 4.53
N MET A 113 -4.79 6.65 5.24
CA MET A 113 -5.37 5.40 5.73
C MET A 113 -6.87 5.42 5.48
N ASN A 114 -7.39 4.37 4.85
CA ASN A 114 -8.82 4.24 4.60
C ASN A 114 -9.25 2.77 4.56
N VAL A 115 -10.57 2.57 4.66
CA VAL A 115 -11.22 1.30 4.32
C VAL A 115 -12.26 1.60 3.24
N ALA A 116 -11.93 1.28 2.00
CA ALA A 116 -12.87 1.35 0.90
C ALA A 116 -13.86 0.16 0.95
N VAL A 117 -15.06 0.39 0.43
CA VAL A 117 -16.13 -0.61 0.32
C VAL A 117 -16.61 -0.63 -1.13
N GLY A 118 -16.26 -1.69 -1.86
CA GLY A 118 -16.42 -1.77 -3.30
C GLY A 118 -15.24 -1.19 -4.08
N GLY A 119 -15.26 -1.40 -5.39
CA GLY A 119 -14.23 -0.93 -6.32
C GLY A 119 -14.02 -1.94 -7.45
N ASN A 120 -13.37 -1.52 -8.54
CA ASN A 120 -13.07 -2.39 -9.67
C ASN A 120 -12.21 -3.59 -9.26
N TRP A 121 -11.24 -3.35 -8.37
CA TRP A 121 -10.31 -4.38 -7.91
C TRP A 121 -10.90 -5.31 -6.83
N PRO A 122 -11.45 -4.80 -5.71
CA PRO A 122 -12.01 -5.69 -4.70
C PRO A 122 -13.35 -6.30 -5.12
N GLY A 123 -14.04 -5.72 -6.10
CA GLY A 123 -15.42 -6.06 -6.46
C GLY A 123 -16.42 -5.50 -5.45
N SER A 124 -17.72 -5.61 -5.74
CA SER A 124 -18.76 -5.16 -4.81
C SER A 124 -18.90 -6.10 -3.60
N PRO A 125 -19.30 -5.58 -2.43
CA PRO A 125 -19.86 -6.39 -1.36
C PRO A 125 -21.00 -7.30 -1.85
N ASN A 126 -21.11 -8.47 -1.24
CA ASN A 126 -22.14 -9.45 -1.52
C ASN A 126 -22.75 -10.01 -0.23
N ALA A 127 -23.62 -11.02 -0.35
CA ALA A 127 -24.30 -11.64 0.80
C ALA A 127 -23.37 -12.28 1.85
N SER A 128 -22.11 -12.58 1.52
CA SER A 128 -21.12 -13.09 2.48
C SER A 128 -20.29 -11.98 3.13
N THR A 129 -20.54 -10.71 2.79
CA THR A 129 -19.85 -9.58 3.39
C THR A 129 -20.50 -9.20 4.71
N VAL A 130 -19.74 -9.29 5.79
CA VAL A 130 -20.21 -8.94 7.13
C VAL A 130 -19.93 -7.47 7.39
N PHE A 131 -20.91 -6.75 7.91
CA PHE A 131 -20.78 -5.37 8.39
C PHE A 131 -21.17 -5.28 9.87
N PRO A 132 -20.58 -4.34 10.65
CA PRO A 132 -19.52 -3.40 10.25
C PRO A 132 -18.16 -4.09 10.04
N GLN A 133 -17.22 -3.37 9.43
CA GLN A 133 -15.81 -3.75 9.32
C GLN A 133 -14.93 -2.62 9.87
N THR A 134 -13.78 -2.97 10.41
CA THR A 134 -12.85 -2.04 11.04
C THR A 134 -11.41 -2.34 10.64
N MET A 135 -10.64 -1.30 10.34
CA MET A 135 -9.18 -1.36 10.32
C MET A 135 -8.68 -0.78 11.64
N GLN A 136 -8.05 -1.62 12.46
CA GLN A 136 -7.48 -1.20 13.74
C GLN A 136 -6.00 -0.85 13.54
N VAL A 137 -5.60 0.32 14.03
CA VAL A 137 -4.23 0.82 13.94
C VAL A 137 -3.74 1.13 15.33
N ASP A 138 -2.78 0.35 15.82
CA ASP A 138 -2.17 0.58 17.14
C ASP A 138 -1.21 1.77 17.10
N TYR A 139 -0.33 1.83 16.10
CA TYR A 139 0.60 2.94 15.93
C TYR A 139 0.98 3.19 14.47
N VAL A 140 1.50 4.39 14.24
CA VAL A 140 2.31 4.76 13.07
C VAL A 140 3.61 5.34 13.60
N ARG A 141 4.76 4.86 13.09
CA ARG A 141 6.09 5.36 13.47
C ARG A 141 6.89 5.69 12.22
N VAL A 142 7.50 6.86 12.22
CA VAL A 142 8.41 7.32 11.16
C VAL A 142 9.78 7.51 11.77
N TYR A 143 10.80 6.95 11.14
CA TYR A 143 12.18 7.01 11.59
C TYR A 143 13.04 7.67 10.51
N GLN A 144 14.09 8.34 10.93
CA GLN A 144 15.09 8.90 10.03
C GLN A 144 16.44 8.21 10.30
N GLY A 145 17.04 7.64 9.25
CA GLY A 145 18.39 7.10 9.34
C GLY A 145 19.40 8.20 9.69
N SER A 146 20.45 7.86 10.43
CA SER A 146 21.58 8.77 10.64
C SER A 146 22.27 9.04 9.30
N LYS A 147 22.51 10.32 9.00
CA LYS A 147 23.29 10.75 7.83
C LYS A 147 24.73 10.25 7.88
#